data_AF-A0A2A4P894-F1
#
_entry.id   AF-A0A2A4P894-F1
#
_cell.length_a   1.000
_cell.length_b   1.000
_cell.length_c   1.000
_cell.angle_alpha   90.00
_cell.angle_beta   90.00
_cell.angle_gamma   90.00
#
_symmetry.space_group_name_H-M   'P 1'
#
loop_
_entity.id
_entity.type
_entity.pdbx_description
1 polymer ?
#
loop_
_entity_poly.entity_id
_entity_poly.type
_entity_poly.pdbx_seq_one_letter_code
_entity_poly.pdbx_strand_id
1 'polypeptide(L)'
;MVRQTRHSSLAIVTNDRGEITAGSTAERGPAEAAAAAESKLLVRDCLDRLPPKFREVLILRELEGLSYRDIARIVGVAQGTVESRIFRARARLANELRKMEEAL
;
A
#
# COMPACT_ATOMS: atom_id res chain seq x y z
N MET A 1 20.40 16.56 11.23
CA MET A 1 20.49 15.22 11.86
C MET A 1 19.25 14.43 11.40
N VAL A 2 19.31 13.81 10.22
CA VAL A 2 18.17 13.10 9.60
C VAL A 2 18.35 11.62 9.88
N ARG A 3 17.49 11.05 10.74
CA ARG A 3 17.46 9.61 11.01
C ARG A 3 16.98 8.89 9.74
N GLN A 4 17.87 8.13 9.12
CA GLN A 4 17.51 7.11 8.14
C GLN A 4 16.72 6.01 8.86
N THR A 5 15.42 5.91 8.60
CA THR A 5 14.63 4.74 9.01
C THR A 5 14.56 3.80 7.82
N ARG A 6 15.25 2.66 7.94
CA ARG A 6 15.19 1.55 7.00
C ARG A 6 13.74 1.04 6.94
N HIS A 7 13.04 1.23 5.83
CA HIS A 7 11.68 0.70 5.65
C HIS A 7 11.77 -0.81 5.37
N SER A 8 11.93 -1.61 6.44
CA SER A 8 11.79 -3.06 6.33
C SER A 8 10.30 -3.36 6.09
N SER A 9 9.99 -4.14 5.07
CA SER A 9 8.61 -4.55 4.72
C SER A 9 7.94 -5.24 5.91
N LEU A 10 7.07 -4.54 6.64
CA LEU A 10 6.19 -5.11 7.66
C LEU A 10 4.85 -5.49 7.01
N ALA A 11 4.51 -6.78 7.02
CA ALA A 11 3.14 -7.23 6.78
C ALA A 11 2.41 -7.29 8.13
N ILE A 12 1.34 -6.52 8.26
CA ILE A 12 0.52 -6.46 9.48
C ILE A 12 -0.41 -7.68 9.49
N VAL A 13 -0.34 -8.50 10.53
CA VAL A 13 -1.30 -9.58 10.81
C VAL A 13 -1.93 -9.31 12.18
N THR A 14 -3.25 -9.41 12.25
CA THR A 14 -4.02 -9.26 13.49
C THR A 14 -4.44 -10.65 13.96
N ASN A 15 -4.16 -11.01 15.22
CA ASN A 15 -4.68 -12.24 15.81
C ASN A 15 -6.11 -12.04 16.36
N ASP A 16 -6.79 -13.11 16.78
CA ASP A 16 -8.17 -13.09 17.29
C ASP A 16 -8.37 -12.24 18.56
N ARG A 17 -7.28 -11.78 19.19
CA ARG A 17 -7.29 -10.90 20.36
C ARG A 17 -7.03 -9.43 20.03
N GLY A 18 -6.87 -9.10 18.75
CA GLY A 18 -6.59 -7.73 18.30
C GLY A 18 -5.16 -7.27 18.58
N GLU A 19 -4.24 -8.19 18.91
CA GLU A 19 -2.84 -7.86 19.20
C GLU A 19 -2.05 -7.79 17.89
N ILE A 20 -1.36 -6.67 17.68
CA ILE A 20 -0.49 -6.44 16.52
C ILE A 20 0.81 -7.21 16.77
N THR A 21 1.00 -8.33 16.06
CA THR A 21 2.25 -9.09 16.11
C THR A 21 3.00 -9.01 14.78
N ALA A 22 4.32 -8.82 14.86
CA ALA A 22 5.20 -8.81 13.71
C ALA A 22 5.45 -10.25 13.24
N GLY A 23 4.46 -10.84 12.55
CA GLY A 23 4.59 -12.17 11.95
C GLY A 23 5.58 -12.12 10.78
N SER A 24 6.77 -12.68 10.98
CA SER A 24 7.72 -12.92 9.90
C SER A 24 7.09 -13.84 8.85
N THR A 25 7.32 -13.60 7.56
CA THR A 25 6.95 -14.55 6.49
C THR A 25 7.55 -15.95 6.71
N ALA A 26 8.58 -16.07 7.55
CA ALA A 26 9.20 -17.36 7.91
C ALA A 26 8.34 -18.24 8.85
N GLU A 27 7.36 -17.68 9.56
CA GLU A 27 6.46 -18.46 10.45
C GLU A 27 5.22 -19.01 9.73
N ARG A 28 4.95 -18.49 8.53
CA ARG A 28 3.89 -18.99 7.64
C ARG A 28 4.43 -20.17 6.84
N GLY A 29 3.68 -21.27 6.79
CA GLY A 29 4.09 -22.45 6.03
C GLY A 29 4.38 -22.13 4.55
N PRO A 30 5.12 -22.97 3.82
CA PRO A 30 5.55 -22.68 2.44
C PRO A 30 4.41 -22.27 1.50
N ALA A 31 3.21 -22.87 1.67
CA ALA A 31 2.02 -22.55 0.88
C ALA A 31 1.47 -21.14 1.17
N GLU A 32 1.41 -20.74 2.44
CA GLU A 32 0.95 -19.40 2.85
C GLU A 32 1.93 -18.30 2.41
N ALA A 33 3.23 -18.59 2.48
CA ALA A 33 4.26 -17.68 1.98
C ALA A 33 4.15 -17.49 0.46
N ALA A 34 3.87 -18.56 -0.30
CA ALA A 34 3.64 -18.50 -1.73
C ALA A 34 2.40 -17.67 -2.08
N ALA A 35 1.26 -17.92 -1.42
CA ALA A 35 0.02 -17.17 -1.63
C ALA A 35 0.16 -15.67 -1.28
N ALA A 36 0.89 -15.35 -0.21
CA ALA A 36 1.20 -13.98 0.16
C ALA A 36 2.10 -13.29 -0.88
N ALA A 37 3.07 -14.01 -1.45
CA ALA A 37 3.93 -13.49 -2.51
C ALA A 37 3.13 -13.21 -3.80
N GLU A 38 2.25 -14.12 -4.19
CA GLU A 38 1.34 -13.95 -5.33
C GLU A 38 0.42 -12.74 -5.15
N SER A 39 -0.20 -12.62 -3.97
CA SER A 39 -1.05 -11.47 -3.62
C SER A 39 -0.28 -10.15 -3.70
N LYS A 40 0.97 -10.14 -3.24
CA LYS A 40 1.85 -8.96 -3.30
C LYS A 40 2.20 -8.57 -4.74
N LEU A 41 2.43 -9.55 -5.62
CA LEU A 41 2.67 -9.30 -7.05
C LEU A 41 1.43 -8.69 -7.71
N LEU A 42 0.25 -9.24 -7.44
CA LEU A 42 -1.01 -8.73 -7.99
C LEU A 42 -1.30 -7.29 -7.57
N VAL A 43 -1.10 -6.95 -6.29
CA VAL A 43 -1.25 -5.57 -5.79
C VAL A 43 -0.25 -4.63 -6.46
N ARG A 44 1.00 -5.07 -6.64
CA ARG A 44 2.05 -4.28 -7.31
C ARG A 44 1.66 -3.98 -8.76
N ASP A 45 1.22 -4.99 -9.50
CA ASP A 45 0.80 -4.82 -10.89
C ASP A 45 -0.40 -3.88 -11.02
N CYS A 46 -1.34 -3.95 -10.08
CA CYS A 46 -2.48 -3.03 -10.05
C CYS A 46 -2.05 -1.59 -9.73
N LEU A 47 -1.14 -1.39 -8.78
CA LEU A 47 -0.53 -0.08 -8.51
C LEU A 47 0.18 0.45 -9.76
N ASP A 48 0.86 -0.40 -10.52
CA ASP A 48 1.57 -0.04 -11.74
C ASP A 48 0.65 0.36 -12.91
N ARG A 49 -0.64 0.03 -12.83
CA ARG A 49 -1.69 0.49 -13.76
C ARG A 49 -2.33 1.83 -13.36
N LEU A 50 -2.12 2.30 -12.12
CA LEU A 50 -2.62 3.61 -11.71
C LEU A 50 -1.83 4.73 -12.40
N PRO A 51 -2.50 5.82 -12.82
CA PRO A 51 -1.81 7.04 -13.25
C PRO A 51 -0.81 7.52 -12.17
N PRO A 52 0.38 8.02 -12.55
CA PRO A 52 1.48 8.31 -11.61
C PRO A 52 1.06 9.18 -10.42
N LYS A 53 0.30 10.26 -10.67
CA LYS A 53 -0.21 11.18 -9.64
C LYS A 53 -1.12 10.54 -8.58
N PHE A 54 -1.75 9.41 -8.89
CA PHE A 54 -2.58 8.66 -7.95
C PHE A 54 -1.77 7.60 -7.21
N ARG A 55 -0.87 6.92 -7.91
CA ARG A 55 0.07 5.95 -7.32
C ARG A 55 0.95 6.62 -6.27
N GLU A 56 1.54 7.76 -6.61
CA GLU A 56 2.47 8.50 -5.76
C GLU A 56 1.83 8.88 -4.41
N VAL A 57 0.66 9.52 -4.42
CA VAL A 57 -0.03 9.90 -3.17
C VAL A 57 -0.48 8.69 -2.35
N LEU A 58 -0.77 7.55 -3.01
CA LEU A 58 -1.19 6.33 -2.34
C LEU A 58 0.01 5.65 -1.66
N ILE A 59 1.16 5.58 -2.32
CA ILE A 59 2.41 5.06 -1.74
C ILE A 59 2.83 5.90 -0.54
N LEU A 60 2.88 7.22 -0.70
CA LEU A 60 3.27 8.11 0.39
C LEU A 60 2.32 8.02 1.59
N ARG A 61 1.03 7.73 1.35
CA ARG A 61 0.05 7.60 2.42
C ARG A 61 0.10 6.22 3.09
N GLU A 62 0.00 5.15 2.31
CA GLU A 62 -0.26 3.80 2.84
C GLU A 62 1.04 3.05 3.16
N LEU A 63 2.12 3.30 2.43
CA LEU A 63 3.40 2.63 2.65
C LEU A 63 4.30 3.47 3.56
N GLU A 64 4.44 4.76 3.30
CA GLU A 64 5.32 5.65 4.07
C GLU A 64 4.62 6.30 5.28
N GLY A 65 3.29 6.12 5.43
CA GLY A 65 2.53 6.60 6.59
C GLY A 65 2.44 8.13 6.71
N LEU A 66 2.68 8.89 5.64
CA LEU A 66 2.75 10.35 5.72
C LEU A 66 1.37 11.00 5.93
N SER A 67 1.38 12.16 6.60
CA SER A 67 0.17 12.98 6.75
C SER A 67 -0.19 13.66 5.42
N TYR A 68 -1.48 13.98 5.21
CA TYR A 68 -1.91 14.67 3.98
C TYR A 68 -1.20 16.01 3.77
N ARG A 69 -0.87 16.70 4.85
CA ARG A 69 -0.10 17.95 4.83
C ARG A 69 1.35 17.71 4.36
N ASP A 70 1.98 16.63 4.77
CA ASP A 70 3.36 16.31 4.35
C ASP A 70 3.40 15.89 2.90
N ILE A 71 2.44 15.06 2.48
CA ILE A 71 2.26 14.67 1.08
C ILE A 71 2.02 15.90 0.21
N ALA A 72 1.16 16.83 0.64
CA ALA A 72 0.89 18.09 -0.07
C ALA A 72 2.17 18.90 -0.32
N ARG A 73 3.06 18.96 0.69
CA ARG A 73 4.36 19.62 0.57
C ARG A 73 5.31 18.90 -0.38
N ILE A 74 5.33 17.57 -0.35
CA ILE A 74 6.19 16.74 -1.22
C ILE A 74 5.79 16.86 -2.69
N VAL A 75 4.49 16.72 -2.99
CA VAL A 75 3.99 16.68 -4.37
C VAL A 75 3.61 18.06 -4.93
N GLY A 76 3.71 19.12 -4.12
CA GLY A 76 3.50 20.50 -4.54
C GLY A 76 2.05 20.87 -4.86
N VAL A 77 1.07 20.37 -4.10
CA VAL A 77 -0.36 20.66 -4.31
C VAL A 77 -1.09 20.98 -3.00
N ALA A 78 -2.30 21.54 -3.08
CA ALA A 78 -3.13 21.79 -1.90
C ALA A 78 -3.53 20.49 -1.17
N GLN A 79 -3.67 20.52 0.15
CA GLN A 79 -4.06 19.35 0.94
C GLN A 79 -5.39 18.73 0.49
N GLY A 80 -6.42 19.55 0.18
CA GLY A 80 -7.68 19.03 -0.37
C GLY A 80 -7.52 18.34 -1.74
N THR A 81 -6.50 18.72 -2.51
CA THR A 81 -6.15 17.98 -3.74
C THR A 81 -5.58 16.61 -3.41
N VAL A 82 -4.72 16.50 -2.40
CA VAL A 82 -4.20 15.20 -1.92
C VAL A 82 -5.33 14.29 -1.48
N GLU A 83 -6.26 14.80 -0.65
CA GLU A 83 -7.45 14.05 -0.20
C GLU A 83 -8.26 13.51 -1.39
N SER A 84 -8.60 14.39 -2.35
CA SER A 84 -9.34 13.99 -3.55
C SER A 84 -8.56 13.02 -4.45
N ARG A 85 -7.23 13.07 -4.46
CA ARG A 85 -6.38 12.14 -5.22
C ARG A 85 -6.34 10.79 -4.54
N ILE A 86 -6.18 10.72 -3.22
CA ILE A 86 -6.18 9.47 -2.44
C ILE A 86 -7.51 8.76 -2.59
N PHE A 87 -8.63 9.48 -2.44
CA PHE A 87 -9.97 8.90 -2.62
C PHE A 87 -10.12 8.25 -4.01
N ARG A 88 -9.76 8.99 -5.06
CA ARG A 88 -9.81 8.48 -6.44
C ARG A 88 -8.81 7.37 -6.71
N ALA A 89 -7.63 7.42 -6.09
CA ALA A 89 -6.60 6.39 -6.22
C ALA A 89 -7.07 5.06 -5.63
N ARG A 90 -7.68 5.07 -4.43
CA ARG A 90 -8.26 3.87 -3.80
C ARG A 90 -9.37 3.25 -4.65
N ALA A 91 -10.29 4.08 -5.16
CA ALA A 91 -11.35 3.60 -6.06
C ALA A 91 -10.80 2.98 -7.35
N ARG A 92 -9.75 3.58 -7.94
CA ARG A 92 -9.07 3.03 -9.11
C ARG A 92 -8.36 1.72 -8.81
N LEU A 93 -7.63 1.64 -7.70
CA LEU A 93 -6.94 0.42 -7.28
C LEU A 93 -7.92 -0.73 -7.07
N ALA A 94 -9.02 -0.49 -6.37
CA ALA A 94 -10.08 -1.49 -6.18
C ALA A 94 -10.66 -1.99 -7.52
N ASN A 95 -10.80 -1.08 -8.51
CA ASN A 95 -11.26 -1.46 -9.83
C ASN A 95 -10.23 -2.28 -10.62
N GLU A 96 -8.94 -1.96 -10.52
CA GLU A 96 -7.89 -2.74 -11.17
C GLU A 96 -7.72 -4.13 -10.55
N LEU A 97 -7.84 -4.23 -9.22
CA LEU A 97 -7.84 -5.52 -8.51
C LEU A 97 -8.98 -6.42 -9.00
N ARG A 98 -10.21 -5.89 -9.04
CA ARG A 98 -11.38 -6.64 -9.52
C ARG A 98 -11.21 -7.16 -10.95
N LYS A 99 -10.70 -6.32 -11.86
CA LYS A 99 -10.44 -6.74 -13.25
C LYS A 99 -9.42 -7.86 -13.34
N MET A 100 -8.45 -7.90 -12.44
CA MET A 100 -7.43 -8.94 -12.43
C MET A 100 -7.99 -10.25 -11.85
N GLU A 101 -8.82 -10.17 -10.81
CA GLU A 101 -9.56 -11.31 -10.26
C GLU A 101 -10.50 -11.94 -11.30
N GLU A 102 -11.17 -11.13 -12.13
CA GLU A 102 -12.04 -11.59 -13.23
C GLU A 102 -11.26 -12.17 -14.42
N ALA A 103 -9.95 -11.94 -14.51
CA ALA A 103 -9.09 -12.41 -15.60
C ALA A 103 -8.36 -13.73 -15.29
N LEU A 104 -8.54 -14.26 -14.08
CA LEU A 104 -8.06 -15.58 -13.61
C LEU A 104 -9.16 -16.64 -13.77
#